data_AF-A0A1Y2CLL3-F1
#
_entry.id   AF-A0A1Y2CLL3-F1
#
_cell.length_a   1.000
_cell.length_b   1.000
_cell.length_c   1.000
_cell.angle_alpha   90.00
_cell.angle_beta   90.00
_cell.angle_gamma   90.00
#
_symmetry.space_group_name_H-M   'P 1'
#
loop_
_entity.id
_entity.type
_entity.pdbx_description
1 polymer ?
#
loop_
_entity_poly.entity_id
_entity_poly.type
_entity_poly.pdbx_seq_one_letter_code
_entity_poly.pdbx_strand_id
1 'polypeptide(L)'
;MTTNASSKTTYEGIIPSIVFNVDYKIISNGAETVGNVAALKDSINTITQHLMVLKIQISDQEKNRSIEWACTNAAINAFSYWRNRDPYLPVQEESTSYVKRILLSFKAGRGHPIAGKSVTRYKQQYNADGNQTSSSDGEEEFRNALINQIHELLGKKPRVALEEENYTIHYD
;
A
#
# COMPACT_ATOMS: atom_id res chain seq x y z
N MET A 1 -84.07 63.82 -41.13
CA MET A 1 -82.65 63.75 -40.71
C MET A 1 -82.63 63.03 -39.36
N THR A 2 -82.53 61.69 -39.31
CA THR A 2 -81.30 60.88 -39.13
C THR A 2 -80.52 61.33 -37.87
N THR A 3 -80.24 60.52 -36.85
CA THR A 3 -79.88 59.09 -36.80
C THR A 3 -79.81 58.56 -35.35
N ASN A 4 -80.23 57.29 -35.19
CA ASN A 4 -79.67 56.20 -34.37
C ASN A 4 -78.86 56.53 -33.10
N ALA A 5 -79.42 56.13 -31.95
CA ALA A 5 -78.62 55.74 -30.79
C ALA A 5 -78.05 54.33 -31.05
N SER A 6 -76.73 54.25 -31.26
CA SER A 6 -75.99 53.00 -31.48
C SER A 6 -75.40 52.49 -30.17
N SER A 7 -75.53 51.18 -29.96
CA SER A 7 -74.98 50.42 -28.85
C SER A 7 -73.44 50.40 -28.86
N LYS A 8 -72.83 50.46 -27.68
CA LYS A 8 -71.47 50.00 -27.42
C LYS A 8 -71.44 49.30 -26.07
N THR A 9 -71.61 47.99 -26.08
CA THR A 9 -71.25 47.09 -25.00
C THR A 9 -69.74 46.85 -25.08
N THR A 10 -69.00 47.36 -24.10
CA THR A 10 -67.58 47.04 -23.92
C THR A 10 -67.49 45.73 -23.14
N TYR A 11 -66.96 44.68 -23.77
CA TYR A 11 -66.64 43.42 -23.09
C TYR A 11 -65.37 43.61 -22.26
N GLU A 12 -65.51 43.63 -20.93
CA GLU A 12 -64.39 43.40 -20.03
C GLU A 12 -64.13 41.89 -19.95
N GLY A 13 -63.18 41.43 -20.75
CA GLY A 13 -62.68 40.06 -20.68
C GLY A 13 -61.91 39.85 -19.37
N ILE A 14 -62.54 39.22 -18.39
CA ILE A 14 -61.86 38.66 -17.23
C ILE A 14 -61.10 37.42 -17.72
N ILE A 15 -59.78 37.53 -17.89
CA ILE A 15 -58.91 36.36 -18.00
C ILE A 15 -58.76 35.80 -16.59
N PRO A 16 -59.25 34.58 -16.27
CA PRO A 16 -58.99 34.00 -14.97
C PRO A 16 -57.51 33.63 -14.93
N SER A 17 -56.75 34.29 -14.05
CA SER A 17 -55.42 33.83 -13.67
C SER A 17 -55.57 32.45 -13.03
N ILE A 18 -55.18 31.40 -13.76
CA ILE A 18 -55.05 30.05 -13.20
C ILE A 18 -53.89 30.11 -12.21
N VAL A 19 -54.22 30.25 -10.93
CA VAL A 19 -53.26 30.10 -9.84
C VAL A 19 -52.96 28.60 -9.75
N PHE A 20 -51.79 28.19 -10.24
CA PHE A 20 -51.26 26.85 -9.96
C PHE A 20 -50.93 26.77 -8.47
N ASN A 21 -51.90 26.34 -7.67
CA ASN A 21 -51.68 25.96 -6.29
C ASN A 21 -51.06 24.57 -6.28
N VAL A 22 -49.79 24.49 -6.71
CA VAL A 22 -49.00 23.28 -6.49
C VAL A 22 -48.81 23.17 -5.00
N ASP A 23 -49.39 22.13 -4.41
CA ASP A 23 -49.37 21.86 -2.97
C ASP A 23 -47.93 22.00 -2.44
N TYR A 24 -47.64 23.10 -1.75
CA TYR A 24 -46.32 23.40 -1.17
C TYR A 24 -45.82 22.25 -0.28
N LYS A 25 -46.76 21.47 0.29
CA LYS A 25 -46.51 20.23 1.05
C LYS A 25 -45.84 19.13 0.23
N ILE A 26 -46.19 18.98 -1.04
CA ILE A 26 -45.59 17.94 -1.92
C ILE A 26 -44.15 18.35 -2.26
N ILE A 27 -43.90 19.63 -2.51
CA ILE A 27 -42.57 20.16 -2.80
C ILE A 27 -41.67 20.13 -1.55
N SER A 28 -42.20 20.46 -0.37
CA SER A 28 -41.44 20.42 0.89
C SER A 28 -41.01 19.01 1.26
N ASN A 29 -41.90 18.02 1.10
CA ASN A 29 -41.58 16.62 1.38
C ASN A 29 -40.59 16.05 0.34
N GLY A 30 -40.66 16.50 -0.91
CA GLY A 30 -39.68 16.16 -1.95
C GLY A 30 -38.28 16.73 -1.66
N ALA A 31 -38.21 17.99 -1.18
CA ALA A 31 -36.93 18.60 -0.81
C ALA A 31 -36.30 17.94 0.42
N GLU A 32 -37.11 17.61 1.43
CA GLU A 32 -36.67 16.91 2.64
C GLU A 32 -36.17 15.48 2.35
N THR A 33 -36.87 14.74 1.50
CA THR A 33 -36.43 13.40 1.06
C THR A 33 -35.13 13.45 0.25
N VAL A 34 -34.96 14.45 -0.63
CA VAL A 34 -33.69 14.66 -1.36
C VAL A 34 -32.56 15.04 -0.41
N GLY A 35 -32.81 15.90 0.58
CA GLY A 35 -31.84 16.24 1.63
C GLY A 35 -31.42 15.03 2.46
N ASN A 36 -32.38 14.17 2.83
CA ASN A 36 -32.12 12.94 3.57
C ASN A 36 -31.30 11.93 2.74
N VAL A 37 -31.57 11.81 1.43
CA VAL A 37 -30.77 10.94 0.53
C VAL A 37 -29.34 11.47 0.36
N ALA A 38 -29.16 12.79 0.27
CA ALA A 38 -27.82 13.40 0.22
C ALA A 38 -27.03 13.12 1.52
N ALA A 39 -27.64 13.35 2.69
CA ALA A 39 -27.03 13.05 3.98
C ALA A 39 -26.69 11.56 4.16
N LEU A 40 -27.55 10.66 3.65
CA LEU A 40 -27.30 9.22 3.67
C LEU A 40 -26.11 8.86 2.77
N LYS A 41 -26.01 9.46 1.58
CA LYS A 41 -24.88 9.27 0.65
C LYS A 41 -23.58 9.71 1.28
N ASP A 42 -23.56 10.87 1.94
CA ASP A 42 -22.38 11.37 2.63
C ASP A 42 -21.98 10.45 3.79
N SER A 43 -22.95 9.97 4.57
CA SER A 43 -22.72 8.98 5.64
C SER A 43 -22.13 7.68 5.11
N ILE A 44 -22.64 7.17 3.97
CA ILE A 44 -22.09 5.97 3.30
C ILE A 44 -20.65 6.20 2.83
N ASN A 45 -20.36 7.38 2.28
CA ASN A 45 -19.00 7.72 1.85
C ASN A 45 -18.04 7.77 3.03
N THR A 46 -18.44 8.41 4.14
CA THR A 46 -17.64 8.45 5.38
C THR A 46 -17.40 7.06 5.95
N ILE A 47 -18.44 6.21 6.01
CA ILE A 47 -18.30 4.82 6.46
C ILE A 47 -17.33 4.05 5.55
N THR A 48 -17.43 4.24 4.24
CA THR A 48 -16.53 3.58 3.27
C THR A 48 -15.08 3.99 3.49
N GLN A 49 -14.82 5.28 3.73
CA GLN A 49 -13.49 5.78 4.06
C GLN A 49 -12.98 5.20 5.39
N HIS A 50 -13.81 5.15 6.42
CA HIS A 50 -13.44 4.53 7.71
C HIS A 50 -13.12 3.04 7.55
N LEU A 51 -13.89 2.30 6.75
CA LEU A 51 -13.63 0.89 6.45
C LEU A 51 -12.29 0.71 5.73
N MET A 52 -11.94 1.59 4.79
CA MET A 52 -10.63 1.56 4.13
C MET A 52 -9.49 1.79 5.13
N VAL A 53 -9.61 2.79 6.00
CA VAL A 53 -8.60 3.08 7.03
C VAL A 53 -8.44 1.89 8.00
N LEU A 54 -9.54 1.32 8.48
CA LEU A 54 -9.51 0.15 9.36
C LEU A 54 -8.85 -1.05 8.68
N LYS A 55 -9.14 -1.28 7.39
CA LYS A 55 -8.51 -2.34 6.62
C LYS A 55 -6.98 -2.16 6.53
N ILE A 56 -6.52 -0.93 6.30
CA ILE A 56 -5.08 -0.61 6.28
C ILE A 56 -4.46 -0.88 7.65
N GLN A 57 -5.09 -0.42 8.74
CA GLN A 57 -4.60 -0.63 10.10
C GLN A 57 -4.50 -2.12 10.48
N ILE A 58 -5.52 -2.91 10.14
CA ILE A 58 -5.51 -4.36 10.39
C ILE A 58 -4.38 -5.03 9.60
N SER A 59 -4.24 -4.68 8.32
CA SER A 59 -3.16 -5.21 7.47
C SER A 59 -1.77 -4.86 8.03
N ASP A 60 -1.58 -3.63 8.48
CA ASP A 60 -0.31 -3.19 9.09
C ASP A 60 -0.03 -3.91 10.41
N GLN A 61 -1.05 -4.15 11.23
CA GLN A 61 -0.92 -4.88 12.48
C GLN A 61 -0.57 -6.36 12.24
N GLU A 62 -1.20 -7.01 11.26
CA GLU A 62 -0.88 -8.38 10.87
C GLU A 62 0.56 -8.51 10.36
N LYS A 63 0.98 -7.58 9.49
CA LYS A 63 2.37 -7.47 9.03
C LYS A 63 3.33 -7.34 10.21
N ASN A 64 3.07 -6.43 11.14
CA ASN A 64 3.95 -6.18 12.27
C ASN A 64 4.06 -7.41 13.19
N ARG A 65 2.94 -8.09 13.46
CA ARG A 65 2.94 -9.32 14.26
C ARG A 65 3.72 -10.45 13.58
N SER A 66 3.56 -10.60 12.26
CA SER A 66 4.32 -11.59 11.47
C SER A 66 5.83 -11.32 11.55
N ILE A 67 6.23 -10.05 11.38
CA ILE A 67 7.63 -9.64 11.47
C ILE A 67 8.21 -9.84 12.88
N GLU A 68 7.45 -9.56 13.93
CA GLU A 68 7.89 -9.77 15.32
C GLU A 68 8.10 -11.26 15.64
N TRP A 69 7.20 -12.12 15.16
CA TRP A 69 7.37 -13.56 15.23
C TRP A 69 8.63 -14.00 14.47
N ALA A 70 8.81 -13.53 13.23
CA ALA A 70 9.97 -13.86 12.41
C ALA A 70 11.28 -13.40 13.04
N CYS A 71 11.31 -12.21 13.66
CA CYS A 71 12.47 -11.71 14.40
C CYS A 71 12.85 -12.63 15.57
N THR A 72 11.85 -13.11 16.31
CA THR A 72 12.07 -14.03 17.44
C THR A 72 12.59 -15.39 16.95
N ASN A 73 12.12 -15.83 15.78
CA ASN A 73 12.39 -17.14 15.21
C ASN A 73 13.41 -17.13 14.07
N ALA A 74 14.21 -16.06 13.91
CA ALA A 74 15.15 -15.91 12.79
C ALA A 74 16.31 -16.94 12.77
N ALA A 75 16.39 -17.83 13.75
CA ALA A 75 17.28 -18.98 13.75
C ALA A 75 16.71 -20.18 12.96
N ILE A 76 15.40 -20.20 12.68
CA ILE A 76 14.79 -21.22 11.81
C ILE A 76 15.43 -21.12 10.43
N ASN A 77 15.92 -22.27 9.96
CA ASN A 77 16.61 -22.43 8.68
C ASN A 77 17.75 -21.42 8.48
N ALA A 78 18.40 -21.04 9.58
CA ALA A 78 19.60 -20.24 9.54
C ALA A 78 20.70 -20.96 8.77
N PHE A 79 21.55 -20.17 8.14
CA PHE A 79 22.55 -20.67 7.23
C PHE A 79 23.85 -19.88 7.41
N SER A 80 24.98 -20.55 7.26
CA SER A 80 26.28 -19.90 7.37
C SER A 80 26.67 -19.21 6.05
N TYR A 81 27.24 -18.02 6.14
CA TYR A 81 27.82 -17.33 4.99
C TYR A 81 29.19 -16.78 5.36
N TRP A 82 29.96 -16.40 4.36
CA TRP A 82 31.27 -15.80 4.53
C TRP A 82 31.18 -14.33 4.24
N ARG A 83 31.67 -13.52 5.18
CA ARG A 83 31.78 -12.08 5.04
C ARG A 83 33.23 -11.69 4.93
N ASN A 84 33.53 -10.96 3.87
CA ASN A 84 34.82 -10.31 3.69
C ASN A 84 34.85 -9.05 4.56
N ARG A 85 35.87 -8.96 5.41
CA ARG A 85 36.22 -7.72 6.10
C ARG A 85 37.60 -7.34 5.62
N ASP A 86 37.77 -6.63 4.51
CA ASP A 86 39.07 -6.03 4.19
C ASP A 86 39.52 -5.13 5.36
N PRO A 87 40.74 -5.26 5.94
CA PRO A 87 41.91 -6.08 5.55
C PRO A 87 42.06 -7.44 6.25
N TYR A 88 41.05 -7.86 7.00
CA TYR A 88 40.99 -9.12 7.73
C TYR A 88 40.56 -10.32 6.85
N LEU A 89 40.90 -11.51 7.35
CA LEU A 89 40.48 -12.77 6.74
C LEU A 89 38.94 -12.88 6.70
N PRO A 90 38.38 -13.56 5.67
CA PRO A 90 36.96 -13.85 5.61
C PRO A 90 36.48 -14.53 6.90
N VAL A 91 35.39 -14.04 7.47
CA VAL A 91 34.78 -14.58 8.68
C VAL A 91 33.50 -15.30 8.30
N GLN A 92 33.30 -16.50 8.85
CA GLN A 92 32.04 -17.19 8.73
C GLN A 92 31.05 -16.61 9.75
N GLU A 93 29.90 -16.14 9.28
CA GLU A 93 28.81 -15.61 10.09
C GLU A 93 27.54 -16.45 9.87
N GLU A 94 26.62 -16.42 10.82
CA GLU A 94 25.29 -17.03 10.70
C GLU A 94 24.25 -16.00 10.26
N SER A 95 23.35 -16.38 9.36
CA SER A 95 22.36 -15.50 8.75
C SER A 95 21.38 -14.86 9.75
N THR A 96 21.18 -15.45 10.94
CA THR A 96 20.18 -14.99 11.92
C THR A 96 20.26 -13.50 12.24
N SER A 97 21.46 -12.98 12.50
CA SER A 97 21.63 -11.56 12.82
C SER A 97 21.47 -10.65 11.60
N TYR A 98 21.73 -11.17 10.41
CA TYR A 98 21.52 -10.45 9.15
C TYR A 98 20.02 -10.36 8.82
N VAL A 99 19.32 -11.49 8.90
CA VAL A 99 17.87 -11.59 8.67
C VAL A 99 17.08 -10.72 9.64
N LYS A 100 17.43 -10.70 10.94
CA LYS A 100 16.80 -9.79 11.91
C LYS A 100 16.89 -8.32 11.47
N ARG A 101 18.04 -7.89 10.92
CA ARG A 101 18.20 -6.51 10.43
C ARG A 101 17.31 -6.23 9.22
N ILE A 102 17.18 -7.18 8.29
CA ILE A 102 16.24 -7.07 7.17
C ILE A 102 14.80 -6.94 7.68
N LEU A 103 14.39 -7.81 8.59
CA LEU A 103 13.03 -7.82 9.16
C LEU A 103 12.71 -6.50 9.88
N LEU A 104 13.68 -5.91 10.59
CA LEU A 104 13.52 -4.58 11.20
C LEU A 104 13.35 -3.46 10.15
N SER A 105 14.07 -3.54 9.02
CA SER A 105 13.85 -2.62 7.89
C SER A 105 12.42 -2.76 7.33
N PHE A 106 11.90 -3.99 7.20
CA PHE A 106 10.53 -4.25 6.76
C PHE A 106 9.48 -3.67 7.72
N LYS A 107 9.71 -3.78 9.03
CA LYS A 107 8.87 -3.17 10.07
C LYS A 107 8.82 -1.65 9.92
N ALA A 108 9.93 -1.03 9.55
CA ALA A 108 10.02 0.40 9.27
C ALA A 108 9.45 0.81 7.89
N GLY A 109 8.96 -0.14 7.09
CA GLY A 109 8.44 0.13 5.74
C GLY A 109 9.52 0.43 4.70
N ARG A 110 10.75 -0.05 4.91
CA ARG A 110 11.90 0.21 4.02
C ARG A 110 12.49 -1.09 3.48
N GLY A 111 13.11 -0.99 2.31
CA GLY A 111 13.99 -2.04 1.81
C GLY A 111 15.29 -2.14 2.62
N HIS A 112 15.95 -3.28 2.55
CA HIS A 112 17.27 -3.49 3.14
C HIS A 112 18.29 -3.74 2.03
N PRO A 113 19.41 -3.00 1.97
CA PRO A 113 20.47 -3.29 1.01
C PRO A 113 21.13 -4.61 1.36
N ILE A 114 21.24 -5.50 0.38
CA ILE A 114 22.04 -6.71 0.47
C ILE A 114 23.49 -6.29 0.22
N ALA A 115 24.36 -6.49 1.21
CA ALA A 115 25.78 -6.27 1.03
C ALA A 115 26.23 -7.03 -0.23
N GLY A 116 26.83 -6.34 -1.20
CA GLY A 116 27.20 -6.92 -2.50
C GLY A 116 28.40 -7.86 -2.38
N LYS A 117 29.50 -7.55 -3.08
CA LYS A 117 30.75 -8.34 -3.17
C LYS A 117 31.45 -8.70 -1.83
N SER A 118 30.92 -8.21 -0.71
CA SER A 118 31.45 -8.45 0.63
C SER A 118 30.85 -9.67 1.33
N VAL A 119 29.84 -10.34 0.77
CA VAL A 119 29.25 -11.55 1.33
C VAL A 119 29.02 -12.62 0.26
N THR A 120 29.22 -13.88 0.63
CA THR A 120 29.04 -15.02 -0.27
C THR A 120 28.70 -16.28 0.52
N ARG A 121 28.04 -17.24 -0.12
CA ARG A 121 27.72 -18.54 0.47
C ARG A 121 28.97 -19.36 0.78
N TYR A 122 30.01 -19.20 -0.04
CA TYR A 122 31.21 -20.05 -0.01
C TYR A 122 32.42 -19.31 0.53
N LYS A 123 33.35 -20.05 1.15
CA LYS A 123 34.62 -19.46 1.56
C LYS A 123 35.36 -19.03 0.30
N GLN A 124 35.68 -17.74 0.22
CA GLN A 124 36.42 -17.22 -0.91
C GLN A 124 37.85 -17.77 -0.91
N GLN A 125 38.29 -18.18 -2.10
CA GLN A 125 39.68 -18.57 -2.33
C GLN A 125 40.42 -17.33 -2.86
N TYR A 126 41.69 -17.21 -2.49
CA TYR A 126 42.57 -16.20 -3.06
C TYR A 126 43.41 -16.90 -4.12
N ASN A 127 43.50 -16.30 -5.31
CA ASN A 127 44.39 -16.78 -6.35
C ASN A 127 45.86 -16.52 -5.97
N ALA A 128 46.80 -17.14 -6.68
CA ALA A 128 48.25 -16.96 -6.45
C ALA A 128 48.71 -15.48 -6.48
N ASP A 129 47.98 -14.63 -7.21
CA ASP A 129 48.23 -13.18 -7.33
C ASP A 129 47.62 -12.35 -6.18
N GLY A 130 47.06 -12.98 -5.14
CA GLY A 130 46.38 -12.30 -4.03
C GLY A 130 45.01 -11.72 -4.39
N ASN A 131 44.58 -11.85 -5.64
CA ASN A 131 43.27 -11.40 -6.10
C ASN A 131 42.14 -12.32 -5.61
N GLN A 132 41.07 -11.69 -5.16
CA GLN A 132 39.88 -12.32 -4.62
C GLN A 132 39.00 -12.85 -5.76
N THR A 133 38.79 -14.17 -5.80
CA THR A 133 37.80 -14.79 -6.68
C THR A 133 36.46 -14.87 -5.95
N SER A 134 35.74 -13.75 -5.87
CA SER A 134 34.30 -13.79 -5.59
C SER A 134 33.61 -14.39 -6.81
N SER A 135 33.16 -15.64 -6.74
CA SER A 135 32.29 -16.19 -7.77
C SER A 135 30.93 -15.48 -7.70
N SER A 136 30.44 -14.97 -8.82
CA SER A 136 29.07 -14.43 -8.94
C SER A 136 28.04 -15.40 -8.37
N ASP A 137 28.31 -16.70 -8.54
CA ASP A 137 27.48 -17.81 -8.12
C ASP A 137 27.32 -17.84 -6.59
N GLY A 138 28.38 -17.57 -5.83
CA GLY A 138 28.33 -17.56 -4.37
C GLY A 138 27.54 -16.37 -3.80
N GLU A 139 27.54 -15.24 -4.49
CA GLU A 139 26.71 -14.08 -4.14
C GLU A 139 25.24 -14.33 -4.47
N GLU A 140 24.97 -14.94 -5.62
CA GLU A 140 23.62 -15.31 -6.03
C GLU A 140 23.01 -16.36 -5.09
N GLU A 141 23.77 -17.40 -4.75
CA GLU A 141 23.34 -18.40 -3.78
C GLU A 141 23.09 -17.81 -2.39
N PHE A 142 23.91 -16.85 -1.96
CA PHE A 142 23.67 -16.12 -0.71
C PHE A 142 22.34 -15.36 -0.77
N ARG A 143 22.06 -14.64 -1.88
CA ARG A 143 20.77 -13.95 -2.07
C ARG A 143 19.61 -14.94 -2.08
N ASN A 144 19.74 -16.06 -2.77
CA ASN A 144 18.71 -17.10 -2.83
C ASN A 144 18.45 -17.72 -1.45
N ALA A 145 19.50 -17.99 -0.67
CA ALA A 145 19.37 -18.48 0.69
C ALA A 145 18.68 -17.45 1.61
N LEU A 146 19.01 -16.16 1.50
CA LEU A 146 18.31 -15.08 2.22
C LEU A 146 16.82 -15.04 1.87
N ILE A 147 16.49 -15.05 0.57
CA ILE A 147 15.11 -15.02 0.09
C ILE A 147 14.33 -16.22 0.63
N ASN A 148 14.91 -17.41 0.57
CA ASN A 148 14.27 -18.64 1.04
C ASN A 148 14.02 -18.61 2.55
N GLN A 149 15.03 -18.22 3.35
CA GLN A 149 14.85 -18.13 4.80
C GLN A 149 13.78 -17.10 5.19
N ILE A 150 13.76 -15.92 4.54
CA ILE A 150 12.74 -14.91 4.78
C ILE A 150 11.35 -15.39 4.35
N HIS A 151 11.26 -16.09 3.21
CA HIS A 151 10.02 -16.67 2.72
C HIS A 151 9.45 -17.70 3.70
N GLU A 152 10.28 -18.57 4.25
CA GLU A 152 9.86 -19.56 5.25
C GLU A 152 9.41 -18.90 6.56
N LEU A 153 10.02 -17.79 6.95
CA LEU A 153 9.64 -17.05 8.16
C LEU A 153 8.34 -16.24 7.99
N LEU A 154 8.11 -15.64 6.83
CA LEU A 154 6.99 -14.72 6.61
C LEU A 154 5.82 -15.34 5.82
N GLY A 155 6.03 -16.50 5.20
CA GLY A 155 5.08 -17.11 4.26
C GLY A 155 4.92 -16.35 2.95
N LYS A 156 5.72 -15.29 2.73
CA LYS A 156 5.73 -14.47 1.53
C LYS A 156 7.13 -14.30 0.99
N LYS A 157 7.29 -14.48 -0.32
CA LYS A 157 8.59 -14.32 -0.98
C LYS A 157 8.93 -12.82 -1.06
N PRO A 158 10.05 -12.36 -0.47
CA PRO A 158 10.43 -10.96 -0.57
C PRO A 158 10.82 -10.60 -2.00
N ARG A 159 10.59 -9.34 -2.37
CA ARG A 159 10.99 -8.79 -3.67
C ARG A 159 12.44 -8.32 -3.62
N VAL A 160 13.25 -8.69 -4.60
CA VAL A 160 14.62 -8.18 -4.76
C VAL A 160 14.67 -7.27 -5.98
N ALA A 161 15.22 -6.07 -5.80
CA ALA A 161 15.40 -5.07 -6.86
C ALA A 161 16.88 -4.68 -6.95
N LEU A 162 17.35 -4.34 -8.15
CA LEU A 162 18.66 -3.74 -8.35
C LEU A 162 18.51 -2.22 -8.37
N GLU A 163 19.08 -1.55 -7.37
CA GLU A 163 19.00 -0.10 -7.15
C GLU A 163 20.43 0.44 -7.01
N GLU A 164 20.83 1.39 -7.85
CA GLU A 164 22.14 2.08 -7.73
C GLU A 164 23.31 1.09 -7.54
N GLU A 165 23.37 0.07 -8.41
CA GLU A 165 24.40 -0.99 -8.43
C GLU A 165 24.36 -2.00 -7.27
N ASN A 166 23.39 -1.89 -6.36
CA ASN A 166 23.23 -2.79 -5.22
C ASN A 166 21.87 -3.49 -5.23
N TYR A 167 21.82 -4.72 -4.72
CA TYR A 167 20.56 -5.41 -4.56
C TYR A 167 19.87 -4.94 -3.27
N THR A 168 18.62 -4.50 -3.36
CA THR A 168 17.78 -4.18 -2.20
C THR A 168 16.67 -5.22 -2.08
N ILE A 169 16.46 -5.74 -0.87
CA ILE A 169 15.36 -6.66 -0.56
C ILE A 169 14.20 -5.89 0.10
N HIS A 170 12.97 -6.15 -0.34
CA HIS A 170 11.75 -5.45 0.06
C HIS A 170 10.68 -6.45 0.53
N TYR A 171 9.83 -6.00 1.46
CA TYR A 171 8.65 -6.74 1.90
C TYR A 171 7.54 -6.67 0.84
N ASP A 172 6.77 -7.75 0.66
CA ASP A 172 5.69 -7.90 -0.31
C ASP A 172 4.28 -7.95 0.33
#